data_AF-A0A7L3HEZ5-F1
#
_entry.id   AF-A0A7L3HEZ5-F1
#
_cell.length_a   1.000
_cell.length_b   1.000
_cell.length_c   1.000
_cell.angle_alpha   90.00
_cell.angle_beta   90.00
_cell.angle_gamma   90.00
#
_symmetry.space_group_name_H-M   'P 1'
#
loop_
_entity.id
_entity.type
_entity.pdbx_description
1 polymer ?
#
loop_
_entity_poly.entity_id
_entity_poly.type
_entity_poly.pdbx_seq_one_letter_code
_entity_poly.pdbx_strand_id
1 'polypeptide(L)'
;APASVITTPGPALHEGVREACERLLQLLLLHLQKLVHGRGSASLAECPVRPVPFLEALRPHVRELCLDTLRLERKRCLWQHQLLALLAVHSAPHGAAEALFFLLALAR
;
A
#
# COMPACT_ATOMS: atom_id res chain seq x y z
N ALA A 1 -37.73 -24.23 -27.99
CA ALA A 1 -36.86 -23.05 -27.86
C ALA A 1 -35.71 -23.42 -26.92
N PRO A 2 -34.44 -23.13 -27.25
CA PRO A 2 -33.32 -23.53 -26.40
C PRO A 2 -33.35 -22.71 -25.11
N ALA A 3 -33.17 -23.38 -23.98
CA ALA A 3 -33.16 -22.79 -22.66
C ALA A 3 -32.00 -21.79 -22.54
N SER A 4 -32.32 -20.56 -22.12
CA SER A 4 -31.34 -19.55 -21.75
C SER A 4 -30.46 -20.09 -20.62
N VAL A 5 -29.22 -20.45 -20.95
CA VAL A 5 -28.17 -20.80 -19.99
C VAL A 5 -27.72 -19.50 -19.34
N ILE A 6 -28.40 -19.12 -18.26
CA ILE A 6 -27.88 -18.12 -17.32
C ILE A 6 -26.77 -18.84 -16.57
N THR A 7 -25.53 -18.70 -17.04
CA THR A 7 -24.35 -19.08 -16.26
C THR A 7 -24.40 -18.31 -14.95
N THR A 8 -24.73 -18.98 -13.86
CA THR A 8 -24.44 -18.47 -12.52
C THR A 8 -22.95 -18.13 -12.49
N PRO A 9 -22.54 -16.88 -12.19
CA PRO A 9 -21.13 -16.55 -12.14
C PRO A 9 -20.50 -17.39 -11.03
N GLY A 10 -19.78 -18.44 -11.43
CA GLY A 10 -19.17 -19.37 -10.51
C GLY A 10 -18.03 -18.72 -9.71
N PRO A 11 -17.61 -19.34 -8.59
CA PRO A 11 -16.52 -18.87 -7.73
C PRO A 11 -15.20 -18.58 -8.48
N ALA A 12 -15.00 -19.19 -9.66
CA ALA A 12 -13.84 -18.93 -10.52
C ALA A 12 -13.76 -17.48 -11.05
N LEU A 13 -14.90 -16.81 -11.26
CA LEU A 13 -14.91 -15.41 -11.72
C LEU A 13 -14.46 -14.47 -10.59
N HIS A 14 -14.83 -14.78 -9.35
CA HIS A 14 -14.37 -14.05 -8.16
C HIS A 14 -12.86 -14.22 -7.90
N GLU A 15 -12.32 -15.41 -8.14
CA GLU A 15 -10.87 -15.65 -8.04
C GLU A 15 -10.08 -14.83 -9.07
N GLY A 16 -10.54 -14.77 -10.33
CA GLY A 16 -9.90 -13.96 -11.37
C GLY A 16 -9.92 -12.46 -11.07
N VAL A 17 -11.05 -11.94 -10.57
CA VAL A 17 -11.15 -10.53 -10.13
C VAL A 17 -10.20 -10.25 -8.98
N ARG A 18 -10.13 -11.15 -7.98
CA ARG A 18 -9.24 -11.00 -6.83
C ARG A 18 -7.77 -10.95 -7.25
N GLU A 19 -7.34 -11.84 -8.14
CA GLU A 19 -5.96 -11.84 -8.66
C GLU A 19 -5.63 -10.58 -9.47
N ALA A 20 -6.57 -10.11 -10.29
CA ALA A 20 -6.39 -8.86 -11.03
C ALA A 20 -6.24 -7.67 -10.06
N CYS A 21 -7.06 -7.61 -9.01
CA CYS A 21 -6.93 -6.61 -7.95
C CYS A 21 -5.59 -6.70 -7.21
N GLU A 22 -5.13 -7.91 -6.87
CA GLU A 22 -3.82 -8.12 -6.23
C GLU A 22 -2.67 -7.60 -7.13
N ARG A 23 -2.72 -7.87 -8.45
CA ARG A 23 -1.73 -7.37 -9.42
C ARG A 23 -1.78 -5.85 -9.58
N LEU A 24 -2.98 -5.27 -9.66
CA LEU A 24 -3.15 -3.81 -9.72
C LEU A 24 -2.54 -3.15 -8.48
N LEU A 25 -2.78 -3.74 -7.31
CA LEU A 25 -2.23 -3.23 -6.05
C LEU A 25 -0.70 -3.30 -6.03
N GLN A 26 -0.11 -4.41 -6.50
CA GLN A 26 1.34 -4.53 -6.65
C GLN A 26 1.93 -3.48 -7.60
N LEU A 27 1.28 -3.22 -8.73
CA LEU A 27 1.73 -2.21 -9.70
C LEU A 27 1.66 -0.79 -9.12
N LEU A 28 0.60 -0.48 -8.37
CA LEU A 28 0.45 0.80 -7.67
C LEU A 28 1.56 0.99 -6.62
N LEU A 29 1.84 -0.03 -5.80
CA LEU A 29 2.91 0.02 -4.82
C LEU A 29 4.29 0.17 -5.47
N LEU A 30 4.53 -0.55 -6.57
CA LEU A 30 5.77 -0.43 -7.33
C LEU A 30 5.94 0.99 -7.91
N HIS A 31 4.86 1.58 -8.40
CA HIS A 31 4.88 2.97 -8.89
C HIS A 31 5.20 3.96 -7.76
N LEU A 32 4.55 3.82 -6.60
CA LEU A 32 4.86 4.64 -5.42
C LEU A 32 6.32 4.47 -4.98
N GLN A 33 6.83 3.25 -4.98
CA GLN A 33 8.24 2.99 -4.68
C GLN A 33 9.16 3.72 -5.66
N LYS A 34 8.86 3.70 -6.96
CA LYS A 34 9.61 4.46 -7.97
C LYS A 34 9.54 5.97 -7.74
N LEU A 35 8.40 6.51 -7.29
CA LEU A 35 8.29 7.94 -6.96
C LEU A 35 9.13 8.31 -5.73
N VAL A 36 9.14 7.46 -4.71
CA VAL A 36 9.90 7.68 -3.47
C VAL A 36 11.41 7.44 -3.68
N HIS A 37 11.81 6.43 -4.46
CA HIS A 37 13.22 6.01 -4.61
C HIS A 37 13.88 6.42 -5.93
N GLY A 38 13.12 6.67 -7.00
CA GLY A 38 13.62 7.15 -8.30
C GLY A 38 14.28 8.54 -8.24
N ARG A 39 14.27 9.14 -7.05
CA ARG A 39 15.10 10.28 -6.63
C ARG A 39 16.60 10.02 -6.76
N GLY A 40 17.05 8.76 -6.80
CA GLY A 40 18.47 8.39 -6.85
C GLY A 40 19.14 8.42 -8.24
N SER A 41 18.39 8.41 -9.35
CA SER A 41 19.00 8.41 -10.71
C SER A 41 19.11 9.80 -11.34
N ALA A 42 18.48 10.83 -10.77
CA ALA A 42 18.57 12.22 -11.21
C ALA A 42 19.20 13.07 -10.10
N SER A 43 20.54 13.11 -10.08
CA SER A 43 21.39 14.05 -9.32
C SER A 43 21.15 14.12 -7.80
N LEU A 44 22.08 13.51 -7.06
CA LEU A 44 22.18 13.40 -5.60
C LEU A 44 22.28 14.72 -4.80
N ALA A 45 21.88 15.89 -5.31
CA ALA A 45 22.12 17.15 -4.59
C ALA A 45 21.00 18.20 -4.56
N GLU A 46 20.09 18.32 -5.53
CA GLU A 46 19.34 19.60 -5.65
C GLU A 46 17.86 19.52 -6.04
N CYS A 47 17.26 18.33 -6.14
CA CYS A 47 15.83 18.26 -6.46
C CYS A 47 14.97 18.30 -5.18
N PRO A 48 14.09 19.31 -4.99
CA PRO A 48 13.17 19.35 -3.85
C PRO A 48 12.30 18.09 -3.85
N VAL A 49 11.98 17.60 -2.64
CA VAL A 49 11.07 16.46 -2.43
C VAL A 49 9.78 16.74 -3.20
N ARG A 50 9.56 16.10 -4.34
CA ARG A 50 8.30 16.27 -5.07
C ARG A 50 7.19 15.70 -4.19
N PRO A 51 6.15 16.48 -3.85
CA PRO A 51 5.07 15.97 -3.02
C PRO A 51 4.41 14.81 -3.75
N VAL A 52 4.19 13.71 -3.05
CA VAL A 52 3.40 12.58 -3.53
C VAL A 52 2.03 12.72 -2.85
N PRO A 53 1.02 13.32 -3.50
CA PRO A 53 -0.22 13.74 -2.84
C PRO A 53 -0.94 12.59 -2.13
N PHE A 54 -0.81 11.38 -2.66
CA PHE A 54 -1.32 10.17 -2.04
C PHE A 54 -0.69 9.89 -0.66
N LEU A 55 0.63 9.97 -0.54
CA LEU A 55 1.33 9.75 0.74
C LEU A 55 1.10 10.92 1.71
N GLU A 56 0.95 12.13 1.20
CA GLU A 56 0.57 13.32 1.99
C GLU A 56 -0.81 13.15 2.65
N ALA A 57 -1.81 12.68 1.88
CA ALA A 57 -3.14 12.40 2.40
C ALA A 57 -3.18 11.21 3.36
N LEU A 58 -2.25 10.26 3.21
CA LEU A 58 -2.17 9.08 4.06
C LEU A 58 -1.51 9.35 5.42
N ARG A 59 -0.60 10.33 5.51
CA ARG A 59 0.11 10.69 6.75
C ARG A 59 -0.78 10.79 8.01
N PRO A 60 -1.89 11.56 8.03
CA PRO A 60 -2.72 11.67 9.24
C PRO A 60 -3.37 10.35 9.68
N HIS A 61 -3.41 9.34 8.80
CA HIS A 61 -4.02 8.03 9.06
C HIS A 61 -3.00 6.95 9.44
N VAL A 62 -1.74 7.31 9.73
CA VAL A 62 -0.68 6.34 10.05
C VAL A 62 -1.03 5.42 11.22
N ARG A 63 -1.73 5.94 12.24
CA ARG A 63 -2.18 5.17 13.40
C ARG A 63 -3.16 4.06 13.02
N GLU A 64 -4.14 4.38 12.17
CA GLU A 64 -5.13 3.42 11.68
C GLU A 64 -4.47 2.38 10.77
N LEU A 65 -3.53 2.81 9.93
CA LEU A 65 -2.75 1.91 9.09
C LEU A 65 -1.93 0.92 9.92
N CYS A 66 -1.30 1.37 11.01
CA CYS A 66 -0.57 0.50 11.95
C CYS A 66 -1.52 -0.51 12.62
N LEU A 67 -2.72 -0.09 13.04
CA LEU A 67 -3.72 -0.99 13.61
C LEU A 67 -4.16 -2.07 12.63
N ASP A 68 -4.47 -1.68 11.39
CA ASP A 68 -4.89 -2.62 10.35
C ASP A 68 -3.76 -3.60 10.00
N THR A 69 -2.52 -3.13 10.00
CA THR A 69 -1.33 -3.95 9.78
C THR A 69 -1.19 -5.02 10.86
N LEU A 70 -1.50 -4.69 12.12
CA LEU A 70 -1.47 -5.62 13.26
C LEU A 70 -2.64 -6.62 13.27
N ARG A 71 -3.70 -6.42 12.48
CA ARG A 71 -4.81 -7.40 12.37
C ARG A 71 -4.41 -8.69 11.66
N LEU A 72 -3.21 -8.76 11.08
CA LEU A 72 -2.58 -9.95 10.50
C LEU A 72 -3.48 -10.71 9.51
N GLU A 73 -4.38 -10.02 8.80
CA GLU A 73 -5.14 -10.62 7.70
C GLU A 73 -4.14 -11.05 6.61
N ARG A 74 -3.95 -12.36 6.44
CA ARG A 74 -2.83 -12.99 5.73
C ARG A 74 -2.54 -12.42 4.33
N LYS A 75 -3.58 -11.93 3.63
CA LYS A 75 -3.44 -11.30 2.30
C LYS A 75 -3.23 -9.78 2.32
N ARG A 76 -3.68 -9.09 3.36
CA ARG A 76 -3.58 -7.62 3.46
C ARG A 76 -2.31 -7.14 4.14
N CYS A 77 -1.76 -7.96 5.02
CA CYS A 77 -0.59 -7.63 5.83
C CYS A 77 0.64 -7.23 4.99
N LEU A 78 0.89 -7.91 3.86
CA LEU A 78 2.10 -7.67 3.06
C LEU A 78 2.09 -6.30 2.38
N TRP A 79 0.98 -5.95 1.75
CA TRP A 79 0.88 -4.71 0.99
C TRP A 79 0.73 -3.48 1.91
N GLN A 80 0.06 -3.65 3.05
CA GLN A 80 -0.08 -2.61 4.07
C GLN A 80 1.28 -2.28 4.71
N HIS A 81 2.09 -3.31 5.03
CA HIS A 81 3.47 -3.09 5.48
C HIS A 81 4.31 -2.35 4.45
N GLN A 82 4.23 -2.73 3.17
CA GLN A 82 4.95 -2.04 2.09
C GLN A 82 4.53 -0.57 1.98
N LEU A 83 3.23 -0.29 2.07
CA LEU A 83 2.71 1.07 2.05
C LEU A 83 3.18 1.89 3.26
N LEU A 84 3.12 1.30 4.46
CA LEU A 84 3.59 1.93 5.70
C LEU A 84 5.09 2.26 5.62
N ALA A 85 5.90 1.35 5.07
CA ALA A 85 7.32 1.58 4.86
C ALA A 85 7.58 2.73 3.87
N LEU A 86 6.85 2.79 2.75
CA LEU A 86 6.96 3.88 1.78
C LEU A 86 6.58 5.24 2.40
N LEU A 87 5.52 5.26 3.23
CA LEU A 87 5.08 6.45 3.96
C LEU A 87 6.14 6.93 4.96
N ALA A 88 6.76 6.00 5.68
CA ALA A 88 7.81 6.30 6.65
C ALA A 88 9.06 6.90 6.00
N VAL A 89 9.49 6.34 4.85
CA VAL A 89 10.64 6.85 4.08
C VAL A 89 10.32 8.22 3.46
N HIS A 90 9.11 8.41 2.94
CA HIS A 90 8.68 9.69 2.38
C HIS A 90 8.57 10.80 3.42
N SER A 91 8.15 10.45 4.65
CA SER A 91 7.93 11.40 5.76
C SER A 91 9.17 11.60 6.64
N ALA A 92 10.37 11.41 6.09
CA ALA A 92 11.62 11.62 6.81
C ALA A 92 11.74 13.08 7.32
N PRO A 93 12.34 13.31 8.50
CA PRO A 93 13.09 12.33 9.30
C PRO A 93 12.26 11.56 10.35
N HIS A 94 11.05 11.99 10.69
CA HIS A 94 10.32 11.46 11.87
C HIS A 94 9.33 10.32 11.56
N GLY A 95 8.92 10.13 10.31
CA GLY A 95 7.86 9.17 9.94
C GLY A 95 8.12 7.72 10.37
N ALA A 96 9.38 7.27 10.34
CA ALA A 96 9.74 5.92 10.79
C ALA A 96 9.59 5.74 12.31
N ALA A 97 9.97 6.75 13.09
CA ALA A 97 9.87 6.70 14.55
C ALA A 97 8.39 6.70 15.00
N GLU A 98 7.55 7.51 14.37
CA GLU A 98 6.10 7.53 14.65
C GLU A 98 5.42 6.19 14.32
N ALA A 99 5.71 5.63 13.14
CA ALA A 99 5.16 4.34 12.73
C ALA A 99 5.57 3.22 13.70
N LEU A 100 6.84 3.16 14.09
CA LEU A 100 7.34 2.20 15.08
C LEU A 100 6.69 2.39 16.44
N PHE A 101 6.54 3.62 16.91
CA PHE A 101 5.83 3.91 18.15
C PHE A 101 4.41 3.36 18.13
N PHE A 102 3.63 3.62 17.06
CA PHE A 102 2.28 3.09 16.95
C PHE A 102 2.23 1.56 16.88
N LEU A 103 3.13 0.93 16.10
CA LEU A 103 3.18 -0.53 16.02
C LEU A 103 3.47 -1.16 17.38
N LEU A 104 4.44 -0.62 18.13
CA LEU A 104 4.81 -1.13 19.45
C LEU A 104 3.76 -0.82 20.53
N ALA A 105 3.16 0.37 20.49
CA ALA A 105 2.16 0.77 21.48
C ALA A 105 0.80 0.07 21.29
N LEU A 106 0.49 -0.37 20.07
CA LEU A 106 -0.78 -1.00 19.72
C LEU A 106 -0.67 -2.52 19.56
N ALA A 107 0.54 -3.06 19.49
CA ALA A 107 0.79 -4.50 19.57
C ALA A 107 0.30 -5.03 20.93
N ARG A 108 -0.57 -6.03 20.89
CA ARG A 108 -1.13 -6.73 22.04
C ARG A 108 -0.83 -8.21 21.95
#